data_AF-A0A1W9HSK2-F1
#
_entry.id   AF-A0A1W9HSK2-F1
#
_cell.length_a   1.000
_cell.length_b   1.000
_cell.length_c   1.000
_cell.angle_alpha   90.00
_cell.angle_beta   90.00
_cell.angle_gamma   90.00
#
_symmetry.space_group_name_H-M   'P 1'
#
loop_
_entity.id
_entity.type
_entity.pdbx_description
1 polymer ?
#
loop_
_entity_poly.entity_id
_entity_poly.type
_entity_poly.pdbx_seq_one_letter_code
_entity_poly.pdbx_strand_id
1 'polypeptide(L)'
;MNQRLLFQLVFSSFFVAACNNNGTTNSVTISPYYPTKLANLKFFITDKPLKDVAEVNVNIDHLELLLERGGKQARIRIAENLGKINLLDLRNGVLLGVSDITIPEDVSVKQIRIILKESGHEVVHDDHSICPLKTPSAQKSGVKILLKKPVTFENNKSYAMVVDFDAEKSVVIGNTKCLLKPVLKLISATSVPSKSVDENGNSSEAPDTLVDGSDGNDTGNDDGYDITYPENMTPVIDSNYDPIVSYFF
;
A
#
# COMPACT_ATOMS: atom_id res chain seq x y z
N MET A 1 -52.14 -13.80 -50.54
CA MET A 1 -52.95 -13.80 -49.30
C MET A 1 -51.94 -13.85 -48.15
N ASN A 2 -51.20 -12.77 -47.88
CA ASN A 2 -51.57 -11.58 -47.06
C ASN A 2 -52.02 -12.08 -45.67
N GLN A 3 -51.37 -11.77 -44.54
CA GLN A 3 -50.95 -10.43 -44.08
C GLN A 3 -49.97 -10.57 -42.90
N ARG A 4 -48.97 -9.68 -42.85
CA ARG A 4 -47.97 -9.54 -41.79
C ARG A 4 -48.58 -8.90 -40.53
N LEU A 5 -48.31 -9.43 -39.34
CA LEU A 5 -48.67 -8.79 -38.07
C LEU A 5 -47.43 -8.11 -37.47
N LEU A 6 -47.37 -6.80 -37.63
CA LEU A 6 -46.46 -5.86 -36.95
C LEU A 6 -47.10 -5.46 -35.62
N PHE A 7 -46.40 -5.66 -34.49
CA PHE A 7 -46.75 -4.99 -33.24
C PHE A 7 -45.74 -3.87 -33.00
N GLN A 8 -46.24 -2.64 -33.14
CA GLN A 8 -45.48 -1.39 -33.07
C GLN A 8 -45.11 -1.06 -31.62
N LEU A 9 -43.86 -0.65 -31.44
CA LEU A 9 -43.26 -0.19 -30.20
C LEU A 9 -43.72 1.26 -29.95
N VAL A 10 -44.55 1.48 -28.93
CA VAL A 10 -44.99 2.83 -28.55
C VAL A 10 -43.87 3.50 -27.75
N PHE A 11 -43.03 4.27 -28.44
CA PHE A 11 -42.14 5.26 -27.81
C PHE A 11 -42.97 6.50 -27.43
N SER A 12 -43.37 6.59 -26.17
CA SER A 12 -43.93 7.83 -25.61
C SER A 12 -42.78 8.84 -25.43
N SER A 13 -42.72 9.83 -26.31
CA SER A 13 -41.82 10.97 -26.18
C SER A 13 -42.38 11.94 -25.14
N PHE A 14 -41.76 11.98 -23.96
CA PHE A 14 -41.97 13.06 -23.00
C PHE A 14 -41.27 14.33 -23.52
N PHE A 15 -42.03 15.23 -24.12
CA PHE A 15 -41.59 16.60 -24.34
C PHE A 15 -41.68 17.37 -23.02
N VAL A 16 -40.53 17.66 -22.40
CA VAL A 16 -40.46 18.67 -21.35
C VAL A 16 -40.28 20.02 -22.03
N ALA A 17 -41.34 20.81 -22.07
CA ALA A 17 -41.26 22.23 -22.35
C ALA A 17 -40.71 22.94 -21.10
N ALA A 18 -39.50 23.50 -21.21
CA ALA A 18 -38.98 24.43 -20.22
C ALA A 18 -39.19 25.85 -20.72
N CYS A 19 -40.01 26.61 -20.00
CA CYS A 19 -40.30 28.01 -20.25
C CYS A 19 -39.03 28.87 -20.10
N ASN A 20 -38.79 29.73 -21.08
CA ASN A 20 -37.85 30.83 -20.95
C ASN A 20 -38.46 31.90 -20.03
N ASN A 21 -37.97 31.96 -18.79
CA ASN A 21 -38.15 33.13 -17.93
C ASN A 21 -36.80 33.81 -17.80
N ASN A 22 -36.72 35.05 -18.29
CA ASN A 22 -35.61 35.96 -18.02
C ASN A 22 -35.45 36.12 -16.50
N GLY A 23 -34.55 35.33 -15.93
CA GLY A 23 -34.12 35.41 -14.54
C GLY A 23 -32.63 35.20 -14.55
N THR A 24 -31.89 36.16 -14.00
CA THR A 24 -30.45 36.11 -13.83
C THR A 24 -30.06 34.81 -13.16
N THR A 25 -29.64 33.83 -13.94
CA THR A 25 -29.15 32.55 -13.45
C THR A 25 -27.75 32.78 -12.91
N ASN A 26 -27.62 32.84 -11.58
CA ASN A 26 -26.35 32.55 -10.95
C ASN A 26 -26.05 31.08 -11.25
N SER A 27 -25.35 30.83 -12.35
CA SER A 27 -24.80 29.54 -12.72
C SER A 27 -23.81 29.14 -11.63
N VAL A 28 -24.29 28.45 -10.60
CA VAL A 28 -23.41 27.76 -9.66
C VAL A 28 -22.75 26.65 -10.46
N THR A 29 -21.56 26.95 -10.97
CA THR A 29 -20.69 25.95 -11.57
C THR A 29 -20.20 25.07 -10.43
N ILE A 30 -20.93 24.00 -10.13
CA ILE A 30 -20.40 22.91 -9.31
C ILE A 30 -19.40 22.18 -10.20
N SER A 31 -18.15 22.67 -10.22
CA SER A 31 -17.06 21.85 -10.74
C SER A 31 -16.97 20.65 -9.80
N PRO A 32 -17.13 19.40 -10.28
CA PRO A 32 -16.69 18.26 -9.49
C PRO A 32 -15.22 18.51 -9.15
N TYR A 33 -14.90 18.55 -7.85
CA TYR A 33 -13.52 18.69 -7.39
C TYR A 33 -12.79 17.40 -7.75
N TYR A 34 -12.26 17.34 -8.96
CA TYR A 34 -11.21 16.41 -9.32
C TYR A 34 -9.92 17.01 -8.77
N PRO A 35 -9.22 16.34 -7.83
CA PRO A 35 -7.91 16.80 -7.43
C PRO A 35 -6.99 16.73 -8.66
N THR A 36 -6.71 17.88 -9.26
CA THR A 36 -5.77 18.00 -10.39
C THR A 36 -4.32 17.89 -9.94
N LYS A 37 -4.10 17.86 -8.63
CA LYS A 37 -2.81 17.76 -7.98
C LYS A 37 -2.74 16.49 -7.16
N LEU A 38 -1.83 15.62 -7.57
CA LEU A 38 -1.76 14.23 -7.14
C LEU A 38 -0.31 13.89 -6.77
N ALA A 39 -0.20 12.95 -5.85
CA ALA A 39 1.01 12.24 -5.53
C ALA A 39 0.83 10.76 -5.85
N ASN A 40 1.94 10.08 -6.12
CA ASN A 40 1.98 8.64 -6.22
C ASN A 40 2.49 8.06 -4.89
N LEU A 41 1.94 6.93 -4.45
CA LEU A 41 2.38 6.20 -3.28
C LEU A 41 2.62 4.75 -3.64
N LYS A 42 3.88 4.31 -3.54
CA LYS A 42 4.28 2.92 -3.56
C LYS A 42 4.48 2.39 -2.15
N PHE A 43 3.97 1.19 -1.90
CA PHE A 43 4.07 0.53 -0.60
C PHE A 43 4.83 -0.79 -0.74
N PHE A 44 5.79 -1.00 0.15
CA PHE A 44 6.66 -2.16 0.16
C PHE A 44 6.68 -2.85 1.52
N ILE A 45 6.87 -4.17 1.49
CA ILE A 45 7.11 -4.99 2.68
C ILE A 45 8.52 -5.60 2.57
N THR A 46 9.24 -5.65 3.69
CA THR A 46 10.53 -6.32 3.84
C THR A 46 10.58 -7.04 5.19
N ASP A 47 11.62 -7.84 5.42
CA ASP A 47 11.87 -8.50 6.71
C ASP A 47 13.35 -8.44 7.07
N LYS A 48 13.63 -8.54 8.37
CA LYS A 48 14.98 -8.75 8.88
C LYS A 48 15.33 -10.23 8.92
N PRO A 49 16.62 -10.58 8.90
CA PRO A 49 17.02 -11.98 8.95
C PRO A 49 16.53 -12.70 10.22
N LEU A 50 15.65 -13.69 10.04
CA LEU A 50 15.37 -14.72 11.03
C LEU A 50 16.31 -15.92 10.83
N LYS A 51 16.76 -16.52 11.94
CA LYS A 51 17.60 -17.74 11.96
C LYS A 51 16.76 -18.98 12.29
N ASP A 52 17.29 -20.14 11.93
CA ASP A 52 16.85 -21.46 12.42
C ASP A 52 15.43 -21.92 11.97
N VAL A 53 14.96 -21.43 10.82
CA VAL A 53 13.76 -21.91 10.11
C VAL A 53 13.93 -21.76 8.60
N ALA A 54 13.29 -22.65 7.83
CA ALA A 54 13.34 -22.66 6.38
C ALA A 54 12.37 -21.65 5.75
N GLU A 55 11.15 -21.52 6.31
CA GLU A 55 10.12 -20.59 5.83
C GLU A 55 9.29 -20.01 6.98
N VAL A 56 8.81 -18.78 6.78
CA VAL A 56 7.79 -18.14 7.61
C VAL A 56 6.71 -17.59 6.70
N ASN A 57 5.64 -18.35 6.56
CA ASN A 57 4.53 -18.07 5.68
C ASN A 57 3.42 -17.33 6.44
N VAL A 58 3.05 -16.14 5.95
CA VAL A 58 1.97 -15.31 6.51
C VAL A 58 0.94 -15.00 5.44
N ASN A 59 -0.33 -15.29 5.72
CA ASN A 59 -1.45 -15.07 4.80
C ASN A 59 -2.11 -13.71 5.05
N ILE A 60 -1.76 -12.71 4.23
CA ILE A 60 -2.23 -11.34 4.37
C ILE A 60 -3.54 -11.17 3.58
N ASP A 61 -4.55 -10.62 4.27
CA ASP A 61 -5.83 -10.29 3.66
C ASP A 61 -5.73 -8.98 2.88
N HIS A 62 -5.52 -7.86 3.57
CA HIS A 62 -5.47 -6.54 2.94
C HIS A 62 -4.67 -5.53 3.76
N LEU A 63 -4.33 -4.41 3.13
CA LEU A 63 -3.69 -3.25 3.77
C LEU A 63 -4.64 -2.05 3.76
N GLU A 64 -4.71 -1.33 4.86
CA GLU A 64 -5.46 -0.08 5.00
C GLU A 64 -4.57 1.09 5.42
N LEU A 65 -4.89 2.28 4.91
CA LEU A 65 -4.37 3.55 5.42
C LEU A 65 -5.47 4.34 6.10
N LEU A 66 -5.14 4.97 7.23
CA LEU A 66 -5.94 6.07 7.78
C LEU A 66 -5.35 7.39 7.27
N LEU A 67 -6.12 8.05 6.42
CA LEU A 67 -5.80 9.33 5.81
C LEU A 67 -6.49 10.46 6.57
N GLU A 68 -5.85 11.63 6.62
CA GLU A 68 -6.40 12.83 7.22
C GLU A 68 -6.23 14.03 6.28
N ARG A 69 -7.28 14.86 6.14
CA ARG A 69 -7.24 16.15 5.44
C ARG A 69 -8.21 17.12 6.09
N GLY A 70 -7.74 18.32 6.42
CA GLY A 70 -8.58 19.35 7.04
C GLY A 70 -9.33 18.89 8.30
N GLY A 71 -8.70 18.04 9.12
CA GLY A 71 -9.29 17.47 10.34
C GLY A 71 -10.31 16.33 10.12
N LYS A 72 -10.58 15.95 8.87
CA LYS A 72 -11.43 14.79 8.54
C LYS A 72 -10.57 13.58 8.27
N GLN A 73 -11.01 12.41 8.75
CA GLN A 73 -10.31 11.15 8.54
C GLN A 73 -11.10 10.21 7.62
N ALA A 74 -10.38 9.51 6.76
CA ALA A 74 -10.92 8.48 5.87
C ALA A 74 -10.01 7.26 5.89
N ARG A 75 -10.61 6.07 5.83
CA ARG A 75 -9.87 4.81 5.72
C ARG A 75 -10.00 4.29 4.31
N ILE A 76 -8.88 3.95 3.68
CA ILE A 76 -8.84 3.36 2.35
C ILE A 76 -8.11 2.03 2.40
N ARG A 77 -8.48 1.10 1.52
CA ARG A 77 -7.71 -0.10 1.25
C ARG A 77 -6.79 0.14 0.07
N ILE A 78 -5.53 -0.26 0.22
CA ILE A 78 -4.48 0.01 -0.77
C ILE A 78 -3.99 -1.27 -1.44
N ALA A 79 -4.27 -2.43 -0.85
CA ALA A 79 -3.98 -3.75 -1.38
C ALA A 79 -5.02 -4.74 -0.85
N GLU A 80 -5.44 -5.70 -1.67
CA GLU A 80 -6.49 -6.68 -1.35
C GLU A 80 -6.01 -8.08 -1.74
N ASN A 81 -6.37 -9.09 -0.95
CA ASN A 81 -6.02 -10.51 -1.12
C ASN A 81 -4.55 -10.77 -1.47
N LEU A 82 -3.62 -10.19 -0.69
CA LEU A 82 -2.18 -10.39 -0.89
C LEU A 82 -1.74 -11.86 -0.76
N GLY A 83 -2.49 -12.67 -0.04
CA GLY A 83 -2.28 -14.11 0.05
C GLY A 83 -1.08 -14.47 0.93
N LYS A 84 -0.56 -15.68 0.72
CA LYS A 84 0.55 -16.22 1.50
C LYS A 84 1.87 -15.66 0.99
N ILE A 85 2.61 -15.01 1.88
CA ILE A 85 3.93 -14.45 1.65
C ILE A 85 4.91 -15.16 2.58
N ASN A 86 6.03 -15.64 2.03
CA ASN A 86 7.15 -16.11 2.82
C ASN A 86 8.00 -14.90 3.21
N LEU A 87 7.98 -14.50 4.49
CA LEU A 87 8.73 -13.33 4.97
C LEU A 87 10.24 -13.50 4.77
N LEU A 88 10.70 -14.75 4.77
CA LEU A 88 12.09 -15.09 4.61
C LEU A 88 12.64 -14.82 3.20
N ASP A 89 11.79 -14.69 2.20
CA ASP A 89 12.19 -14.28 0.85
C ASP A 89 12.44 -12.76 0.78
N LEU A 90 11.98 -12.00 1.78
CA LEU A 90 12.06 -10.55 1.83
C LEU A 90 13.25 -10.03 2.65
N ARG A 91 14.20 -10.91 2.97
CA ARG A 91 15.40 -10.62 3.76
C ARG A 91 16.45 -9.91 2.90
N ASN A 92 17.47 -9.33 3.56
CA ASN A 92 18.64 -8.73 2.92
C ASN A 92 18.32 -7.61 1.91
N GLY A 93 17.31 -6.80 2.20
CA GLY A 93 16.93 -5.64 1.38
C GLY A 93 15.98 -5.96 0.23
N VAL A 94 15.50 -7.20 0.10
CA VAL A 94 14.45 -7.54 -0.86
C VAL A 94 13.14 -6.86 -0.44
N LEU A 95 12.50 -6.19 -1.40
CA LEU A 95 11.25 -5.46 -1.21
C LEU A 95 10.12 -6.13 -1.99
N LEU A 96 9.03 -6.46 -1.32
CA LEU A 96 7.77 -6.85 -1.98
C LEU A 96 6.90 -5.62 -2.20
N GLY A 97 6.73 -5.22 -3.47
CA GLY A 97 5.75 -4.18 -3.83
C GLY A 97 4.32 -4.68 -3.66
N VAL A 98 3.55 -4.05 -2.79
CA VAL A 98 2.16 -4.48 -2.48
C VAL A 98 1.10 -3.48 -2.92
N SER A 99 1.47 -2.25 -3.25
CA SER A 99 0.55 -1.23 -3.71
C SER A 99 1.26 -0.14 -4.50
N ASP A 100 0.58 0.38 -5.51
CA ASP A 100 0.95 1.57 -6.28
C ASP A 100 -0.34 2.35 -6.55
N ILE A 101 -0.56 3.44 -5.80
CA ILE A 101 -1.80 4.22 -5.85
C ILE A 101 -1.56 5.71 -5.98
N THR A 102 -2.54 6.39 -6.56
CA THR A 102 -2.55 7.84 -6.66
C THR A 102 -3.36 8.44 -5.51
N ILE A 103 -2.78 9.40 -4.79
CA ILE A 103 -3.40 10.07 -3.64
C ILE A 103 -3.46 11.59 -3.91
N PRO A 104 -4.54 12.29 -3.53
CA PRO A 104 -4.57 13.75 -3.62
C PRO A 104 -3.47 14.40 -2.79
N GLU A 105 -2.97 15.56 -3.24
CA GLU A 105 -2.11 16.40 -2.40
C GLU A 105 -2.84 16.84 -1.10
N ASP A 106 -2.07 17.31 -0.12
CA ASP A 106 -2.56 17.84 1.17
C ASP A 106 -3.34 16.77 1.98
N VAL A 107 -3.09 15.50 1.69
CA VAL A 107 -3.57 14.35 2.46
C VAL A 107 -2.41 13.80 3.28
N SER A 108 -2.65 13.54 4.55
CA SER A 108 -1.69 12.94 5.49
C SER A 108 -1.99 11.48 5.77
N VAL A 109 -0.97 10.60 5.79
CA VAL A 109 -1.08 9.27 6.40
C VAL A 109 -0.87 9.36 7.90
N LYS A 110 -1.78 8.79 8.70
CA LYS A 110 -1.70 8.74 10.17
C LYS A 110 -1.48 7.33 10.71
N GLN A 111 -2.00 6.33 10.00
CA GLN A 111 -1.93 4.94 10.42
C GLN A 111 -1.80 4.05 9.20
N ILE A 112 -0.97 3.03 9.31
CA ILE A 112 -0.91 1.88 8.41
C ILE A 112 -1.51 0.69 9.17
N ARG A 113 -2.33 -0.11 8.49
CA ARG A 113 -2.91 -1.33 9.07
C ARG A 113 -2.73 -2.50 8.12
N ILE A 114 -2.22 -3.61 8.63
CA ILE A 114 -2.16 -4.89 7.93
C ILE A 114 -3.19 -5.83 8.58
N ILE A 115 -4.04 -6.44 7.76
CA ILE A 115 -5.04 -7.41 8.19
C ILE A 115 -4.60 -8.78 7.68
N LEU A 116 -4.59 -9.76 8.59
CA LEU A 116 -4.26 -11.14 8.28
C LEU A 116 -5.53 -11.96 8.06
N LYS A 117 -5.48 -12.97 7.18
CA LYS A 117 -6.52 -13.99 7.11
C LYS A 117 -6.57 -14.78 8.43
N GLU A 118 -7.71 -15.41 8.72
CA GLU A 118 -7.86 -16.20 9.95
C GLU A 118 -6.94 -17.44 10.02
N SER A 119 -6.52 -17.95 8.85
CA SER A 119 -5.72 -19.16 8.70
C SER A 119 -4.73 -19.05 7.52
N GLY A 120 -3.88 -20.06 7.37
CA GLY A 120 -2.87 -20.13 6.30
C GLY A 120 -1.50 -19.54 6.70
N HIS A 121 -1.26 -19.40 8.00
CA HIS A 121 0.03 -18.99 8.57
C HIS A 121 0.78 -20.21 9.08
N GLU A 122 2.07 -20.34 8.77
CA GLU A 122 2.88 -21.49 9.19
C GLU A 122 4.37 -21.18 9.18
N VAL A 123 5.11 -21.92 9.99
CA VAL A 123 6.57 -22.01 9.93
C VAL A 123 6.93 -23.37 9.36
N VAL A 124 7.93 -23.41 8.48
CA VAL A 124 8.56 -24.64 8.02
C VAL A 124 9.96 -24.69 8.64
N HIS A 125 10.24 -25.76 9.37
CA HIS A 125 11.56 -26.01 9.95
C HIS A 125 12.51 -26.60 8.90
N ASP A 126 13.82 -26.60 9.17
CA ASP A 126 14.82 -27.15 8.24
C ASP A 126 14.66 -28.65 7.99
N ASP A 127 14.06 -29.38 8.93
CA ASP A 127 13.68 -30.78 8.78
C ASP A 127 12.37 -30.98 7.99
N HIS A 128 11.83 -29.91 7.41
CA HIS A 128 10.56 -29.84 6.66
C HIS A 128 9.31 -30.09 7.51
N SER A 129 9.42 -30.16 8.83
CA SER A 129 8.24 -30.19 9.69
C SER A 129 7.52 -28.83 9.64
N ILE A 130 6.19 -28.87 9.64
CA ILE A 130 5.34 -27.68 9.54
C ILE A 130 4.69 -27.41 10.89
N CYS A 131 4.85 -26.18 11.40
CA CYS A 131 4.12 -25.69 12.56
C CYS A 131 3.10 -24.62 12.16
N PRO A 132 1.79 -24.92 12.17
CA PRO A 132 0.76 -23.92 11.92
C PRO A 132 0.78 -22.82 12.98
N LEU A 133 0.81 -21.56 12.53
CA LEU A 133 0.80 -20.39 13.40
C LEU A 133 -0.64 -19.98 13.73
N LYS A 134 -0.94 -19.85 15.02
CA LYS A 134 -2.20 -19.26 15.48
C LYS A 134 -2.01 -17.76 15.69
N THR A 135 -3.03 -16.96 15.38
CA THR A 135 -3.06 -15.51 15.57
C THR A 135 -4.03 -15.12 16.68
N PRO A 136 -3.63 -15.10 17.97
CA PRO A 136 -4.56 -14.85 19.08
C PRO A 136 -5.23 -13.46 19.02
N SER A 137 -4.54 -12.45 18.48
CA SER A 137 -4.93 -11.05 18.59
C SER A 137 -5.16 -10.30 17.25
N ALA A 138 -4.97 -10.95 16.10
CA ALA A 138 -4.88 -10.25 14.81
C ALA A 138 -6.08 -10.43 13.84
N GLN A 139 -7.06 -11.27 14.15
CA GLN A 139 -8.03 -11.73 13.14
C GLN A 139 -9.10 -10.70 12.73
N LYS A 140 -9.45 -9.72 13.56
CA LYS A 140 -10.48 -8.71 13.24
C LYS A 140 -10.00 -7.27 13.35
N SER A 141 -9.09 -7.00 14.29
CA SER A 141 -8.57 -5.66 14.55
C SER A 141 -7.38 -5.27 13.68
N GLY A 142 -6.71 -6.24 13.03
CA GLY A 142 -5.47 -6.02 12.28
C GLY A 142 -4.34 -5.45 13.14
N VAL A 143 -3.12 -5.45 12.60
CA VAL A 143 -1.95 -4.87 13.27
C VAL A 143 -1.72 -3.46 12.75
N LYS A 144 -1.50 -2.50 13.66
CA LYS A 144 -1.49 -1.06 13.37
C LYS A 144 -0.13 -0.45 13.65
N ILE A 145 0.37 0.32 12.70
CA ILE A 145 1.50 1.23 12.86
C ILE A 145 0.92 2.64 12.94
N LEU A 146 1.09 3.30 14.08
CA LEU A 146 0.70 4.70 14.25
C LEU A 146 1.90 5.59 13.95
N LEU A 147 1.72 6.53 13.03
CA LEU A 147 2.76 7.47 12.64
C LEU A 147 2.78 8.63 13.65
N LYS A 148 3.88 8.75 14.43
CA LYS A 148 4.12 9.88 15.34
C LYS A 148 4.12 11.22 14.60
N LYS A 149 4.66 11.24 13.38
CA LYS A 149 4.61 12.38 12.46
C LYS A 149 3.82 11.95 11.21
N PRO A 150 2.71 12.63 10.88
CA PRO A 150 2.00 12.36 9.64
C PRO A 150 2.90 12.60 8.42
N VAL A 151 2.72 11.76 7.41
CA VAL A 151 3.33 11.95 6.08
C VAL A 151 2.32 12.64 5.19
N THR A 152 2.54 13.93 4.89
CA THR A 152 1.70 14.73 3.99
C THR A 152 2.20 14.62 2.56
N PHE A 153 1.28 14.32 1.64
CA PHE A 153 1.57 14.22 0.22
C PHE A 153 1.58 15.58 -0.47
N GLU A 154 2.64 15.83 -1.22
CA GLU A 154 2.80 17.02 -2.05
C GLU A 154 2.55 16.69 -3.52
N ASN A 155 2.08 17.66 -4.29
CA ASN A 155 1.85 17.50 -5.72
C ASN A 155 3.13 17.10 -6.49
N ASN A 156 2.96 16.28 -7.53
CA ASN A 156 4.04 15.85 -8.42
C ASN A 156 5.20 15.19 -7.67
N LYS A 157 4.89 14.41 -6.63
CA LYS A 157 5.87 13.56 -5.94
C LYS A 157 5.43 12.10 -5.95
N SER A 158 6.40 11.21 -6.04
CA SER A 158 6.23 9.77 -5.81
C SER A 158 6.86 9.43 -4.47
N TYR A 159 6.06 8.84 -3.60
CA TYR A 159 6.45 8.42 -2.26
C TYR A 159 6.64 6.91 -2.23
N ALA A 160 7.67 6.46 -1.53
CA ALA A 160 7.88 5.04 -1.22
C ALA A 160 7.83 4.85 0.30
N MET A 161 6.94 3.99 0.78
CA MET A 161 6.88 3.57 2.19
C MET A 161 7.28 2.11 2.30
N VAL A 162 8.24 1.81 3.18
CA VAL A 162 8.74 0.45 3.43
C VAL A 162 8.42 0.03 4.86
N VAL A 163 7.62 -1.02 4.99
CA VAL A 163 7.31 -1.65 6.28
C VAL A 163 8.13 -2.92 6.47
N ASP A 164 8.82 -2.99 7.59
CA ASP A 164 9.49 -4.17 8.12
C ASP A 164 8.47 -5.02 8.88
N PHE A 165 8.27 -6.26 8.44
CA PHE A 165 7.53 -7.29 9.16
C PHE A 165 8.54 -8.23 9.81
N ASP A 166 8.98 -7.86 11.01
CA ASP A 166 10.04 -8.53 11.78
C ASP A 166 9.60 -9.96 12.17
N ALA A 167 9.96 -10.95 11.35
CA ALA A 167 9.57 -12.35 11.55
C ALA A 167 10.14 -12.90 12.86
N GLU A 168 11.36 -12.51 13.21
CA GLU A 168 12.05 -12.91 14.44
C GLU A 168 11.27 -12.56 15.70
N LYS A 169 10.71 -11.34 15.76
CA LYS A 169 9.87 -10.93 16.89
C LYS A 169 8.42 -11.36 16.75
N SER A 170 7.97 -11.65 15.53
CA SER A 170 6.59 -11.98 15.25
C SER A 170 6.23 -13.43 15.54
N VAL A 171 7.18 -14.35 15.37
CA VAL A 171 6.94 -15.78 15.51
C VAL A 171 7.36 -16.25 16.90
N VAL A 172 6.45 -16.95 17.59
CA VAL A 172 6.74 -17.62 18.86
C VAL A 172 6.59 -19.11 18.67
N ILE A 173 7.71 -19.82 18.57
CA ILE A 173 7.76 -21.28 18.49
C ILE A 173 7.78 -21.83 19.91
N GLY A 174 6.76 -22.60 20.27
CA GLY A 174 6.68 -23.31 21.56
C GLY A 174 6.50 -24.81 21.35
N ASN A 175 6.83 -25.59 22.38
CA ASN A 175 6.84 -27.07 22.32
C ASN A 175 5.52 -27.71 21.86
N THR A 176 4.38 -27.04 22.04
CA THR A 176 3.05 -27.58 21.71
C THR A 176 2.24 -26.68 20.78
N LYS A 177 2.63 -25.42 20.62
CA LYS A 177 1.88 -24.39 19.88
C LYS A 177 2.85 -23.36 19.34
N CYS A 178 2.68 -23.00 18.07
CA CYS A 178 3.32 -21.85 17.46
C CYS A 178 2.33 -20.70 17.31
N LEU A 179 2.77 -19.48 17.61
CA LEU A 179 1.94 -18.28 17.58
C LEU A 179 2.55 -17.25 16.62
N LEU A 180 1.67 -16.51 15.95
CA LEU A 180 1.99 -15.31 15.20
C LEU A 180 1.47 -14.09 15.97
N LYS A 181 2.40 -13.23 16.39
CA LYS A 181 2.19 -11.94 17.07
C LYS A 181 2.89 -10.85 16.25
N PRO A 182 2.29 -10.36 15.14
CA PRO A 182 3.03 -9.55 14.19
C PRO A 182 3.62 -8.29 14.82
N VAL A 183 4.90 -8.07 14.56
CA VAL A 183 5.69 -6.89 14.93
C VAL A 183 6.02 -6.17 13.64
N LEU A 184 5.44 -4.97 13.47
CA LEU A 184 5.58 -4.19 12.25
C LEU A 184 6.23 -2.84 12.54
N LYS A 185 7.14 -2.39 11.67
CA LYS A 185 7.77 -1.08 11.77
C LYS A 185 7.81 -0.39 10.41
N LEU A 186 7.39 0.87 10.34
CA LEU A 186 7.72 1.71 9.18
C LEU A 186 9.19 2.11 9.31
N ILE A 187 10.04 1.60 8.42
CA ILE A 187 11.50 1.79 8.48
C ILE A 187 12.00 2.84 7.49
N SER A 188 11.23 3.12 6.44
CA SER A 188 11.57 4.14 5.45
C SER A 188 10.29 4.76 4.88
N ALA A 189 10.30 6.08 4.74
CA ALA A 189 9.36 6.82 3.93
C ALA A 189 10.15 7.91 3.22
N THR A 190 10.09 7.92 1.90
CA THR A 190 10.90 8.79 1.05
C THR A 190 10.05 9.35 -0.07
N SER A 191 10.50 10.45 -0.67
CA SER A 191 9.85 11.02 -1.83
C SER A 191 10.85 11.48 -2.88
N VAL A 192 10.49 11.30 -4.15
CA VAL A 192 11.17 11.85 -5.31
C VAL A 192 10.19 12.72 -6.10
N PRO A 193 10.64 13.76 -6.82
CA PRO A 193 9.79 14.43 -7.80
C PRO A 193 9.29 13.42 -8.85
N SER A 194 7.97 13.37 -9.07
CA SER A 194 7.39 12.63 -10.18
C SER A 194 7.78 13.34 -11.49
N LYS A 195 8.04 12.57 -12.56
CA LYS A 195 8.19 13.15 -13.91
C LYS A 195 6.96 14.01 -14.19
N SER A 196 7.14 15.32 -14.36
CA SER A 196 6.10 16.18 -14.89
C SER A 196 5.93 15.82 -16.37
N VAL A 197 4.80 15.20 -16.71
CA VAL A 197 4.34 15.17 -18.09
C VAL A 197 3.75 16.55 -18.34
N ASP A 198 4.37 17.33 -19.22
CA ASP A 198 3.76 18.60 -19.63
C ASP A 198 2.46 18.36 -20.42
N GLU A 199 1.67 19.41 -20.64
CA GLU A 199 0.41 19.32 -21.42
C GLU A 199 0.60 18.80 -22.87
N ASN A 200 1.86 18.65 -23.31
CA ASN A 200 2.25 18.20 -24.63
C ASN A 200 2.76 16.74 -24.64
N GLY A 201 2.79 16.04 -23.50
CA GLY A 201 3.20 14.65 -23.41
C GLY A 201 4.72 14.42 -23.35
N ASN A 202 5.53 15.47 -23.17
CA ASN A 202 6.98 15.32 -22.98
C ASN A 202 7.27 14.97 -21.52
N SER A 203 7.99 13.87 -21.31
CA SER A 203 8.50 13.49 -20.00
C SER A 203 9.91 14.05 -19.81
N SER A 204 10.09 14.90 -18.80
CA SER A 204 11.43 15.16 -18.27
C SER A 204 11.86 13.94 -17.47
N GLU A 205 12.93 13.26 -17.88
CA GLU A 205 13.43 12.07 -17.18
C GLU A 205 13.91 12.40 -15.76
N ALA A 206 13.10 12.08 -14.76
CA ALA A 206 13.61 11.71 -13.45
C ALA A 206 14.11 10.25 -13.50
N PRO A 207 15.19 9.89 -12.78
CA PRO A 207 15.70 8.51 -12.76
C PRO A 207 14.62 7.57 -12.24
N ASP A 208 14.26 6.56 -13.04
CA ASP A 208 13.44 5.44 -12.61
C ASP A 208 14.37 4.38 -12.03
N THR A 209 14.61 4.41 -10.71
CA THR A 209 15.46 3.42 -10.06
C THR A 209 14.96 3.07 -8.67
N LEU A 210 13.83 2.33 -8.62
CA LEU A 210 13.70 1.25 -7.66
C LEU A 210 13.74 -0.03 -8.50
N VAL A 211 14.97 -0.51 -8.78
CA VAL A 211 15.20 -1.69 -9.61
C VAL A 211 14.69 -2.92 -8.84
N ASP A 212 13.75 -3.64 -9.46
CA ASP A 212 13.37 -4.99 -9.06
C ASP A 212 14.60 -5.89 -9.24
N GLY A 213 15.16 -6.37 -8.12
CA GLY A 213 16.38 -7.16 -8.09
C GLY A 213 16.14 -8.57 -8.60
N SER A 214 16.05 -8.74 -9.91
CA SER A 214 16.23 -10.04 -10.56
C SER A 214 16.94 -9.83 -11.90
N ASP A 215 18.27 -9.79 -11.85
CA ASP A 215 19.10 -10.33 -12.91
C ASP A 215 20.47 -10.71 -12.34
N GLY A 216 20.82 -11.99 -12.51
CA GLY A 216 22.05 -12.57 -11.98
C GLY A 216 23.27 -12.23 -12.85
N ASN A 217 24.40 -11.96 -12.20
CA ASN A 217 25.65 -12.71 -12.43
C ASN A 217 26.72 -12.35 -11.38
N ASP A 218 27.56 -13.34 -11.12
CA ASP A 218 28.65 -13.53 -10.17
C ASP A 218 29.74 -12.41 -10.06
N THR A 219 30.19 -12.10 -8.84
CA THR A 219 31.56 -12.27 -8.29
C THR A 219 31.95 -11.20 -7.26
N GLY A 220 32.32 -11.64 -6.04
CA GLY A 220 33.27 -10.93 -5.17
C GLY A 220 32.72 -10.37 -3.85
N ASN A 221 33.22 -10.93 -2.74
CA ASN A 221 33.03 -10.44 -1.37
C ASN A 221 33.33 -8.94 -1.20
N ASP A 222 32.38 -8.20 -0.66
CA ASP A 222 32.62 -7.13 0.32
C ASP A 222 31.38 -6.98 1.22
N ASP A 223 31.63 -6.90 2.52
CA ASP A 223 30.64 -7.02 3.58
C ASP A 223 30.05 -5.63 3.88
N GLY A 224 29.09 -5.20 3.08
CA GLY A 224 28.37 -3.95 3.31
C GLY A 224 27.34 -3.68 2.24
N TYR A 225 26.06 -3.93 2.53
CA TYR A 225 24.98 -3.47 1.68
C TYR A 225 24.88 -1.94 1.76
N ASP A 226 25.56 -1.26 0.83
CA ASP A 226 25.39 0.17 0.62
C ASP A 226 24.05 0.41 -0.07
N ILE A 227 23.11 0.95 0.69
CA ILE A 227 21.86 1.48 0.17
C ILE A 227 22.17 2.78 -0.58
N THR A 228 22.50 2.67 -1.87
CA THR A 228 22.65 3.85 -2.73
C THR A 228 21.29 4.49 -2.96
N TYR A 229 20.94 5.46 -2.12
CA TYR A 229 19.83 6.37 -2.35
C TYR A 229 20.14 7.24 -3.57
N PRO A 230 19.27 7.37 -4.58
CA PRO A 230 19.50 8.29 -5.68
C PRO A 230 19.65 9.72 -5.11
N GLU A 231 20.51 10.55 -5.72
CA GLU A 231 20.82 11.91 -5.23
C GLU A 231 19.59 12.82 -5.06
N ASN A 232 18.45 12.46 -5.66
CA ASN A 232 17.19 13.19 -5.61
C ASN A 232 16.14 12.61 -4.65
N MET A 233 16.50 11.62 -3.82
CA MET A 233 15.61 11.01 -2.83
C MET A 233 15.60 11.83 -1.54
N THR A 234 14.43 12.33 -1.17
CA THR A 234 14.27 13.09 0.08
C THR A 234 13.66 12.20 1.15
N PRO A 235 14.31 12.02 2.32
CA PRO A 235 13.71 11.32 3.44
C PRO A 235 12.52 12.12 3.97
N VAL A 236 11.37 11.47 4.06
CA VAL A 236 10.12 12.02 4.62
C VAL A 236 10.02 11.67 6.11
N ILE A 237 10.61 10.54 6.50
CA ILE A 237 10.96 10.20 7.88
C ILE A 237 12.45 9.83 7.92
N ASP A 238 13.16 10.21 8.99
CA ASP A 238 14.58 9.87 9.15
C ASP A 238 14.79 8.46 9.75
N SER A 239 16.02 7.97 9.75
CA SER A 239 16.41 6.66 10.29
C SER A 239 16.22 6.51 11.81
N ASN A 240 16.02 7.62 12.53
CA ASN A 240 15.73 7.67 13.96
C ASN A 240 14.22 7.72 14.25
N TYR A 241 13.38 7.63 13.22
CA TYR A 241 11.94 7.60 13.37
C TYR A 241 11.49 6.29 14.03
N ASP A 242 11.02 6.41 15.26
CA ASP A 242 10.41 5.32 16.02
C ASP A 242 8.88 5.46 15.95
N PRO A 243 8.17 4.76 15.03
CA PRO A 243 6.71 4.79 15.01
C PRO A 243 6.12 4.11 16.27
N ILE A 244 4.93 4.53 16.70
CA ILE A 244 4.24 3.81 17.79
C ILE A 244 3.59 2.57 17.18
N VAL A 245 4.12 1.40 17.50
CA VAL A 245 3.48 0.12 17.18
C VAL A 245 2.48 -0.18 18.28
N SER A 246 1.19 -0.18 17.93
CA SER A 246 0.13 -0.50 18.90
C SER A 246 -0.26 -1.96 18.75
N TYR A 247 0.13 -2.77 19.72
CA TYR A 247 -0.42 -4.12 19.89
C TYR A 247 -1.75 -4.00 20.60
N PHE A 248 -2.84 -4.36 19.95
CA PHE A 248 -4.09 -4.66 20.66
C PHE A 248 -4.05 -6.15 21.00
N PHE A 249 -3.94 -6.46 22.29
CA PHE A 249 -4.16 -7.80 22.84
C PHE A 249 -5.65 -8.00 23.09
#